data_AF-A0A2E4CFQ1-F1
#
_entry.id   AF-A0A2E4CFQ1-F1
#
_cell.length_a   1.000
_cell.length_b   1.000
_cell.length_c   1.000
_cell.angle_alpha   90.00
_cell.angle_beta   90.00
_cell.angle_gamma   90.00
#
_symmetry.space_group_name_H-M   'P 1'
#
loop_
_entity.id
_entity.type
_entity.pdbx_description
1 polymer ?
#
loop_
_entity_poly.entity_id
_entity_poly.type
_entity_poly.pdbx_seq_one_letter_code
_entity_poly.pdbx_strand_id
1 'polypeptide(L)'
;MPSFSGFRGMLRLLPVKLFLLLSVATSQVFAAGEPAKDFVKQLRAAQYFDTALAYLDRISEYPGVSEDFLDAIPLERAQTYIELAISSRNGDKRNESFRLAEAEITSFLKQEGHPRLSEARLKLGKLQLVRATQLMAVEPDEATRSEAAQSYLAASKTFDAIVEDLREKLKQMAGAKAPGPDAKALRDRYRGEFLQAMNSAAESRRLAAGTYNDPGKDGKELLEQALKSFVELSENYGRYAQGAIATLQRGQVEEQLGQKEKALDSYLRMLEQPDADALRDAKYQALNGIIRLGLEKSPPNYQMGIDRGEPLEKEIRPNERAASTVQDLRIALAKAYLLRSKDTEKVKKPVERKRAEARARELLNTASRIPGTQSEQAIALLADLGIDREAPVEMPKAEQPESLRDAFESARELQAAMDQLESTIAVLDKDDATADQKSQLEEVKKQLVENRLLAIQYLQRGLSLVELASDLELVNQSRQYLAFLLFKSKHYRDATVVGLFLARNAPGSEAGLSGG
;
A
#
# COMPACT_ATOMS: atom_id res chain seq x y z
N MET A 1 80.96 71.74 -10.52
CA MET A 1 80.38 70.47 -11.02
C MET A 1 79.26 70.84 -11.99
N PRO A 2 79.35 70.42 -13.27
CA PRO A 2 78.56 70.94 -14.40
C PRO A 2 77.31 70.06 -14.64
N SER A 3 76.38 70.29 -15.56
CA SER A 3 76.36 71.05 -16.81
C SER A 3 74.93 71.40 -17.26
N PHE A 4 74.87 72.44 -18.08
CA PHE A 4 73.77 73.04 -18.83
C PHE A 4 73.03 72.17 -19.86
N SER A 5 71.96 72.78 -20.39
CA SER A 5 71.35 72.68 -21.74
C SER A 5 70.24 71.63 -21.91
N GLY A 6 69.19 71.86 -22.71
CA GLY A 6 68.89 72.92 -23.65
C GLY A 6 67.66 72.55 -24.50
N PHE A 7 67.05 73.59 -25.03
CA PHE A 7 65.87 73.72 -25.90
C PHE A 7 65.75 72.80 -27.14
N ARG A 8 64.53 72.77 -27.71
CA ARG A 8 64.04 72.38 -29.08
C ARG A 8 63.21 71.09 -29.08
N GLY A 9 62.11 70.94 -29.82
CA GLY A 9 61.46 71.72 -30.87
C GLY A 9 60.25 70.95 -31.41
N MET A 10 59.40 71.66 -32.17
CA MET A 10 58.17 71.22 -32.87
C MET A 10 58.25 69.86 -33.61
N LEU A 11 57.13 69.12 -33.73
CA LEU A 11 56.36 68.97 -34.99
C LEU A 11 55.10 68.09 -34.86
N ARG A 12 54.16 68.35 -35.78
CA ARG A 12 52.77 67.87 -36.00
C ARG A 12 52.66 66.39 -36.44
N LEU A 13 51.44 65.82 -36.32
CA LEU A 13 50.63 65.10 -37.36
C LEU A 13 49.62 64.13 -36.69
N LEU A 14 48.30 64.41 -36.75
CA LEU A 14 47.22 63.79 -37.57
C LEU A 14 46.73 62.37 -37.15
N PRO A 15 45.44 62.05 -37.37
CA PRO A 15 44.65 61.08 -36.62
C PRO A 15 44.59 59.69 -37.28
N VAL A 16 44.57 58.63 -36.47
CA VAL A 16 44.30 57.27 -36.94
C VAL A 16 42.88 56.89 -36.55
N LYS A 17 42.00 56.77 -37.55
CA LYS A 17 40.67 56.15 -37.41
C LYS A 17 40.86 54.68 -37.10
N LEU A 18 40.49 54.27 -35.89
CA LEU A 18 40.44 52.86 -35.47
C LEU A 18 39.11 52.26 -35.93
N PHE A 19 39.17 51.38 -36.93
CA PHE A 19 38.07 50.53 -37.36
C PHE A 19 37.96 49.37 -36.36
N LEU A 20 36.95 49.41 -35.47
CA LEU A 20 36.67 48.31 -34.55
C LEU A 20 35.81 47.27 -35.29
N LEU A 21 36.45 46.19 -35.74
CA LEU A 21 35.77 44.98 -36.20
C LEU A 21 35.17 44.28 -34.96
N LEU A 22 33.86 44.41 -34.76
CA LEU A 22 33.09 43.56 -33.85
C LEU A 22 33.03 42.15 -34.47
N SER A 23 33.95 41.28 -34.08
CA SER A 23 33.80 39.83 -34.21
C SER A 23 32.69 39.39 -33.25
N VAL A 24 31.46 39.31 -33.74
CA VAL A 24 30.39 38.56 -33.10
C VAL A 24 30.82 37.10 -33.10
N ALA A 25 31.43 36.66 -31.98
CA ALA A 25 31.54 35.24 -31.69
C ALA A 25 30.13 34.71 -31.51
N THR A 26 29.55 34.14 -32.57
CA THR A 26 28.42 33.24 -32.44
C THR A 26 28.90 32.05 -31.64
N SER A 27 28.73 32.11 -30.32
CA SER A 27 28.70 30.90 -29.50
C SER A 27 27.68 30.00 -30.19
N GLN A 28 28.13 28.87 -30.73
CA GLN A 28 27.23 27.79 -31.06
C GLN A 28 26.56 27.43 -29.74
N VAL A 29 25.35 27.94 -29.53
CA VAL A 29 24.42 27.39 -28.56
C VAL A 29 24.17 25.99 -29.10
N PHE A 30 24.95 25.01 -28.61
CA PHE A 30 24.51 23.63 -28.68
C PHE A 30 23.15 23.65 -28.01
N ALA A 31 22.09 23.44 -28.80
CA ALA A 31 20.77 23.23 -28.26
C ALA A 31 20.93 22.07 -27.27
N ALA A 32 20.82 22.37 -25.97
CA ALA A 32 20.49 21.35 -25.01
C ALA A 32 19.21 20.71 -25.57
N GLY A 33 19.30 19.45 -26.00
CA GLY A 33 18.21 18.78 -26.70
C GLY A 33 16.89 18.91 -25.94
N GLU A 34 15.77 18.74 -26.64
CA GLU A 34 14.43 18.86 -26.06
C GLU A 34 14.35 18.11 -24.70
N PRO A 35 14.01 18.78 -23.58
CA PRO A 35 13.94 18.18 -22.25
C PRO A 35 12.64 17.35 -22.09
N ALA A 36 12.41 16.47 -23.06
CA ALA A 36 11.21 15.67 -23.28
C ALA A 36 10.66 15.01 -22.01
N LYS A 37 11.54 14.33 -21.27
CA LYS A 37 11.19 13.60 -20.07
C LYS A 37 10.64 14.51 -18.97
N ASP A 38 11.31 15.63 -18.72
CA ASP A 38 10.91 16.57 -17.68
C ASP A 38 9.65 17.32 -18.10
N PHE A 39 9.51 17.66 -19.37
CA PHE A 39 8.32 18.31 -19.89
C PHE A 39 7.07 17.44 -19.75
N VAL A 40 7.12 16.16 -20.18
CA VAL A 40 6.03 15.20 -19.98
C VAL A 40 5.69 15.03 -18.50
N LYS A 41 6.72 14.94 -17.64
CA LYS A 41 6.52 14.84 -16.19
C LYS A 41 5.78 16.06 -15.63
N GLN A 42 6.10 17.27 -16.09
CA GLN A 42 5.43 18.50 -15.64
C GLN A 42 3.99 18.59 -16.16
N LEU A 43 3.73 18.21 -17.42
CA LEU A 43 2.37 18.15 -17.95
C LEU A 43 1.48 17.20 -17.14
N ARG A 44 2.00 16.01 -16.81
CA ARG A 44 1.33 15.05 -15.93
C ARG A 44 1.08 15.62 -14.52
N ALA A 45 2.10 16.22 -13.91
CA ALA A 45 1.99 16.83 -12.58
C ALA A 45 0.94 17.96 -12.52
N ALA A 46 0.75 18.67 -13.64
CA ALA A 46 -0.28 19.70 -13.82
C ALA A 46 -1.63 19.15 -14.31
N GLN A 47 -1.80 17.82 -14.37
CA GLN A 47 -3.00 17.12 -14.85
C GLN A 47 -3.37 17.42 -16.32
N TYR A 48 -2.43 17.92 -17.13
CA TYR A 48 -2.60 18.13 -18.57
C TYR A 48 -2.35 16.84 -19.36
N PHE A 49 -3.10 15.79 -19.03
CA PHE A 49 -2.89 14.43 -19.57
C PHE A 49 -3.07 14.37 -21.10
N ASP A 50 -4.11 14.99 -21.64
CA ASP A 50 -4.35 15.02 -23.10
C ASP A 50 -3.21 15.73 -23.84
N THR A 51 -2.66 16.79 -23.24
CA THR A 51 -1.52 17.52 -23.81
C THR A 51 -0.23 16.70 -23.73
N ALA A 52 -0.02 15.96 -22.63
CA ALA A 52 1.10 15.04 -22.49
C ALA A 52 1.04 13.93 -23.55
N LEU A 53 -0.14 13.34 -23.79
CA LEU A 53 -0.35 12.33 -24.83
C LEU A 53 -0.10 12.90 -26.23
N ALA A 54 -0.68 14.08 -26.55
CA ALA A 54 -0.48 14.73 -27.84
C ALA A 54 0.99 15.15 -28.09
N TYR A 55 1.72 15.50 -27.03
CA TYR A 55 3.15 15.77 -27.11
C TYR A 55 3.94 14.48 -27.40
N LEU A 56 3.65 13.39 -26.69
CA LEU A 56 4.26 12.08 -26.92
C LEU A 56 3.99 11.53 -28.34
N ASP A 57 2.83 11.82 -28.93
CA ASP A 57 2.50 11.44 -30.32
C ASP A 57 3.42 12.07 -31.36
N ARG A 58 3.94 13.28 -31.08
CA ARG A 58 4.73 14.07 -32.04
C ARG A 58 6.20 14.14 -31.69
N ILE A 59 6.62 13.51 -30.58
CA ILE A 59 7.94 13.79 -30.01
C ILE A 59 9.10 13.35 -30.92
N SER A 60 8.88 12.35 -31.78
CA SER A 60 9.84 11.91 -32.79
C SER A 60 10.10 12.96 -33.89
N GLU A 61 9.25 13.98 -34.01
CA GLU A 61 9.42 15.10 -34.95
C GLU A 61 10.37 16.18 -34.41
N TYR A 62 10.71 16.15 -33.11
CA TYR A 62 11.55 17.17 -32.46
C TYR A 62 13.03 16.75 -32.45
N PRO A 63 13.95 17.62 -32.87
CA PRO A 63 15.38 17.32 -32.83
C PRO A 63 15.90 17.31 -31.39
N GLY A 64 16.85 16.42 -31.10
CA GLY A 64 17.57 16.40 -29.82
C GLY A 64 16.95 15.55 -28.71
N VAL A 65 15.88 14.80 -29.00
CA VAL A 65 15.32 13.80 -28.09
C VAL A 65 16.21 12.54 -28.11
N SER A 66 16.56 12.01 -26.93
CA SER A 66 17.36 10.79 -26.83
C SER A 66 16.62 9.56 -27.36
N GLU A 67 17.33 8.66 -28.04
CA GLU A 67 16.80 7.37 -28.52
C GLU A 67 16.16 6.55 -27.39
N ASP A 68 16.82 6.46 -26.22
CA ASP A 68 16.27 5.83 -25.01
C ASP A 68 14.88 6.37 -24.59
N PHE A 69 14.60 7.65 -24.84
CA PHE A 69 13.30 8.24 -24.53
C PHE A 69 12.27 7.94 -25.62
N LEU A 70 12.69 7.96 -26.89
CA LEU A 70 11.83 7.58 -28.02
C LEU A 70 11.37 6.12 -27.88
N ASP A 71 12.27 5.22 -27.50
CA ASP A 71 11.93 3.82 -27.24
C ASP A 71 11.02 3.67 -26.01
N ALA A 72 11.16 4.56 -25.01
CA ALA A 72 10.32 4.57 -23.83
C ALA A 72 8.96 5.26 -24.00
N ILE A 73 8.60 5.81 -25.17
CA ILE A 73 7.32 6.50 -25.41
C ILE A 73 6.12 5.68 -24.94
N PRO A 74 5.96 4.38 -25.27
CA PRO A 74 4.80 3.62 -24.83
C PRO A 74 4.73 3.52 -23.29
N LEU A 75 5.88 3.42 -22.61
CA LEU A 75 5.91 3.41 -21.15
C LEU A 75 5.52 4.77 -20.54
N GLU A 76 5.89 5.89 -21.17
CA GLU A 76 5.46 7.22 -20.74
C GLU A 76 3.97 7.49 -21.03
N ARG A 77 3.43 6.97 -22.14
CA ARG A 77 1.99 6.99 -22.45
C ARG A 77 1.22 6.18 -21.41
N ALA A 78 1.67 4.98 -21.12
CA ALA A 78 1.08 4.14 -20.08
C ALA A 78 1.01 4.85 -18.74
N GLN A 79 2.11 5.48 -18.32
CA GLN A 79 2.14 6.23 -17.08
C GLN A 79 1.14 7.40 -17.07
N THR A 80 1.03 8.11 -18.19
CA THR A 80 0.06 9.19 -18.34
C THR A 80 -1.38 8.68 -18.20
N TYR A 81 -1.70 7.54 -18.79
CA TYR A 81 -3.00 6.90 -18.63
C TYR A 81 -3.26 6.38 -17.21
N ILE A 82 -2.25 5.88 -16.49
CA ILE A 82 -2.38 5.49 -15.08
C ILE A 82 -2.76 6.70 -14.23
N GLU A 83 -2.05 7.82 -14.37
CA GLU A 83 -2.32 9.03 -13.60
C GLU A 83 -3.68 9.66 -13.97
N LEU A 84 -4.07 9.60 -15.25
CA LEU A 84 -5.42 9.95 -15.70
C LEU A 84 -6.48 9.05 -15.07
N ALA A 85 -6.23 7.74 -14.99
CA ALA A 85 -7.17 6.80 -14.39
C ALA A 85 -7.40 7.09 -12.90
N ILE A 86 -6.33 7.37 -12.16
CA ILE A 86 -6.39 7.64 -10.72
C ILE A 86 -7.09 8.99 -10.45
N SER A 87 -6.90 9.99 -11.31
CA SER A 87 -7.61 11.29 -11.21
C SER A 87 -9.06 11.26 -11.68
N SER A 88 -9.47 10.25 -12.45
CA SER A 88 -10.86 10.13 -12.89
C SER A 88 -11.77 9.71 -11.74
N ARG A 89 -12.82 10.51 -11.48
CA ARG A 89 -13.94 10.14 -10.58
C ARG A 89 -14.94 9.19 -11.23
N ASN A 90 -14.97 9.12 -12.56
CA ASN A 90 -15.85 8.23 -13.31
C ASN A 90 -15.21 6.84 -13.44
N GLY A 91 -15.94 5.80 -13.02
CA GLY A 91 -15.47 4.41 -13.03
C GLY A 91 -15.16 3.87 -14.42
N ASP A 92 -16.01 4.18 -15.42
CA ASP A 92 -15.83 3.72 -16.79
C ASP A 92 -14.59 4.35 -17.43
N LYS A 93 -14.43 5.67 -17.27
CA LYS A 93 -13.24 6.40 -17.77
C LYS A 93 -11.96 5.91 -17.09
N ARG A 94 -12.03 5.59 -15.80
CA ARG A 94 -10.91 5.03 -15.05
C ARG A 94 -10.54 3.64 -15.56
N ASN A 95 -11.51 2.75 -15.78
CA ASN A 95 -11.27 1.42 -16.35
C ASN A 95 -10.69 1.51 -17.76
N GLU A 96 -11.24 2.38 -18.62
CA GLU A 96 -10.73 2.59 -19.97
C GLU A 96 -9.28 3.12 -19.97
N SER A 97 -8.97 4.07 -19.09
CA SER A 97 -7.60 4.58 -18.95
C SER A 97 -6.64 3.48 -18.49
N PHE A 98 -7.03 2.62 -17.54
CA PHE A 98 -6.21 1.46 -17.18
C PHE A 98 -6.04 0.46 -18.32
N ARG A 99 -7.08 0.24 -19.15
CA ARG A 99 -6.99 -0.62 -20.34
C ARG A 99 -6.01 -0.06 -21.38
N LEU A 100 -6.03 1.25 -21.60
CA LEU A 100 -5.07 1.94 -22.48
C LEU A 100 -3.65 1.83 -21.92
N ALA A 101 -3.47 2.06 -20.62
CA ALA A 101 -2.17 1.88 -19.97
C ALA A 101 -1.63 0.45 -20.12
N GLU A 102 -2.49 -0.57 -19.93
CA GLU A 102 -2.13 -1.98 -20.09
C GLU A 102 -1.66 -2.28 -21.52
N ALA A 103 -2.35 -1.75 -22.53
CA ALA A 103 -1.98 -1.92 -23.93
C ALA A 103 -0.61 -1.27 -24.26
N GLU A 104 -0.36 -0.08 -23.74
CA GLU A 104 0.90 0.65 -23.94
C GLU A 104 2.08 -0.04 -23.25
N ILE A 105 1.92 -0.54 -22.01
CA ILE A 105 2.97 -1.33 -21.34
C ILE A 105 3.21 -2.64 -22.08
N THR A 106 2.15 -3.31 -22.53
CA THR A 106 2.28 -4.54 -23.33
C THR A 106 3.03 -4.29 -24.64
N SER A 107 2.80 -3.14 -25.27
CA SER A 107 3.54 -2.70 -26.46
C SER A 107 5.02 -2.50 -26.15
N PHE A 108 5.33 -1.77 -25.08
CA PHE A 108 6.70 -1.55 -24.61
C PHE A 108 7.45 -2.86 -24.34
N LEU A 109 6.79 -3.84 -23.73
CA LEU A 109 7.39 -5.14 -23.39
C LEU A 109 7.75 -6.02 -24.59
N LYS A 110 7.37 -5.63 -25.82
CA LYS A 110 7.84 -6.29 -27.05
C LYS A 110 9.28 -5.91 -27.42
N GLN A 111 9.80 -4.83 -26.84
CA GLN A 111 11.20 -4.44 -27.01
C GLN A 111 12.10 -5.40 -26.22
N GLU A 112 13.21 -5.82 -26.80
CA GLU A 112 14.21 -6.66 -26.14
C GLU A 112 15.39 -5.80 -25.65
N GLY A 113 15.96 -6.13 -24.49
CA GLY A 113 17.18 -5.49 -23.98
C GLY A 113 17.02 -4.07 -23.41
N HIS A 114 15.83 -3.45 -23.49
CA HIS A 114 15.61 -2.11 -22.94
C HIS A 114 15.80 -2.08 -21.40
N PRO A 115 16.52 -1.10 -20.82
CA PRO A 115 16.88 -1.07 -19.40
C PRO A 115 15.67 -1.02 -18.44
N ARG A 116 14.53 -0.48 -18.90
CA ARG A 116 13.28 -0.35 -18.13
C ARG A 116 12.31 -1.53 -18.25
N LEU A 117 12.67 -2.65 -18.89
CA LEU A 117 11.76 -3.80 -19.03
C LEU A 117 11.27 -4.37 -17.68
N SER A 118 12.16 -4.44 -16.69
CA SER A 118 11.78 -4.92 -15.33
C SER A 118 10.77 -3.99 -14.65
N GLU A 119 10.94 -2.66 -14.81
CA GLU A 119 9.98 -1.66 -14.31
C GLU A 119 8.62 -1.87 -14.98
N ALA A 120 8.60 -1.97 -16.31
CA ALA A 120 7.38 -2.16 -17.08
C ALA A 120 6.62 -3.43 -16.71
N ARG A 121 7.32 -4.57 -16.54
CA ARG A 121 6.68 -5.83 -16.10
C ARG A 121 6.02 -5.68 -14.73
N LEU A 122 6.70 -5.06 -13.78
CA LEU A 122 6.15 -4.84 -12.44
C LEU A 122 4.94 -3.90 -12.48
N LYS A 123 5.02 -2.82 -13.27
CA LYS A 123 3.90 -1.89 -13.48
C LYS A 123 2.69 -2.61 -14.10
N LEU A 124 2.91 -3.42 -15.13
CA LEU A 124 1.85 -4.20 -15.78
C LEU A 124 1.13 -5.12 -14.79
N GLY A 125 1.88 -5.95 -14.04
CA GLY A 125 1.26 -6.90 -13.12
C GLY A 125 0.46 -6.22 -12.01
N LYS A 126 0.97 -5.09 -11.47
CA LYS A 126 0.24 -4.29 -10.48
C LYS A 126 -1.00 -3.63 -11.07
N LEU A 127 -0.90 -3.05 -12.26
CA LEU A 127 -2.01 -2.42 -12.96
C LEU A 127 -3.15 -3.42 -13.18
N GLN A 128 -2.82 -4.62 -13.68
CA GLN A 128 -3.77 -5.71 -13.91
C GLN A 128 -4.45 -6.16 -12.61
N LEU A 129 -3.72 -6.26 -11.49
CA LEU A 129 -4.30 -6.55 -10.17
C LEU A 129 -5.25 -5.45 -9.70
N VAL A 130 -4.83 -4.18 -9.78
CA VAL A 130 -5.62 -3.03 -9.33
C VAL A 130 -6.92 -2.94 -10.13
N ARG A 131 -6.84 -3.05 -11.45
CA ARG A 131 -8.01 -3.03 -12.34
C ARG A 131 -8.99 -4.15 -11.99
N ALA A 132 -8.50 -5.38 -11.85
CA ALA A 132 -9.33 -6.52 -11.47
C ALA A 132 -10.00 -6.34 -10.09
N THR A 133 -9.27 -5.78 -9.13
CA THR A 133 -9.80 -5.49 -7.79
C THR A 133 -10.88 -4.43 -7.83
N GLN A 134 -10.73 -3.39 -8.67
CA GLN A 134 -11.75 -2.35 -8.85
C GLN A 134 -13.03 -2.89 -9.48
N LEU A 135 -12.91 -3.76 -10.49
CA LEU A 135 -14.06 -4.42 -11.11
C LEU A 135 -14.84 -5.28 -10.10
N MET A 136 -14.15 -5.85 -9.10
CA MET A 136 -14.75 -6.66 -8.04
C MET A 136 -15.12 -5.90 -6.76
N ALA A 137 -14.96 -4.57 -6.73
CA ALA A 137 -15.15 -3.77 -5.51
C ALA A 137 -16.63 -3.57 -5.13
N VAL A 138 -17.52 -3.61 -6.13
CA VAL A 138 -18.98 -3.64 -5.97
C VAL A 138 -19.50 -4.98 -6.44
N GLU A 139 -20.75 -5.32 -6.14
CA GLU A 139 -21.37 -6.56 -6.62
C GLU A 139 -21.36 -6.58 -8.16
N PRO A 140 -20.49 -7.40 -8.79
CA PRO A 140 -20.27 -7.33 -10.22
C PRO A 140 -21.22 -8.28 -10.95
N ASP A 141 -21.68 -7.86 -12.13
CA ASP A 141 -22.37 -8.75 -13.07
C ASP A 141 -21.39 -9.78 -13.69
N GLU A 142 -21.94 -10.75 -14.42
CA GLU A 142 -21.15 -11.85 -14.98
C GLU A 142 -20.08 -11.37 -15.98
N ALA A 143 -20.38 -10.30 -16.75
CA ALA A 143 -19.43 -9.74 -17.71
C ALA A 143 -18.25 -9.09 -16.98
N THR A 144 -18.53 -8.31 -15.93
CA THR A 144 -17.54 -7.66 -15.07
C THR A 144 -16.68 -8.68 -14.33
N ARG A 145 -17.28 -9.78 -13.85
CA ARG A 145 -16.54 -10.92 -13.26
C ARG A 145 -15.60 -11.57 -14.26
N SER A 146 -16.06 -11.78 -15.49
CA SER A 146 -15.23 -12.35 -16.56
C SER A 146 -14.05 -11.44 -16.91
N GLU A 147 -14.28 -10.13 -17.00
CA GLU A 147 -13.23 -9.14 -17.23
C GLU A 147 -12.21 -9.08 -16.08
N ALA A 148 -12.69 -9.11 -14.83
CA ALA A 148 -11.84 -9.19 -13.65
C ALA A 148 -11.01 -10.48 -13.64
N ALA A 149 -11.61 -11.63 -13.98
CA ALA A 149 -10.91 -12.91 -14.06
C ALA A 149 -9.78 -12.85 -15.09
N GLN A 150 -10.04 -12.30 -16.28
CA GLN A 150 -9.03 -12.12 -17.32
C GLN A 150 -7.87 -11.25 -16.83
N SER A 151 -8.18 -10.13 -16.15
CA SER A 151 -7.17 -9.22 -15.62
C SER A 151 -6.34 -9.86 -14.49
N TYR A 152 -6.97 -10.61 -13.58
CA TYR A 152 -6.23 -11.38 -12.56
C TYR A 152 -5.33 -12.46 -13.18
N LEU A 153 -5.80 -13.20 -14.18
CA LEU A 153 -5.01 -14.23 -14.86
C LEU A 153 -3.84 -13.62 -15.65
N ALA A 154 -4.06 -12.47 -16.28
CA ALA A 154 -3.00 -11.70 -16.94
C ALA A 154 -1.96 -11.23 -15.92
N ALA A 155 -2.39 -10.73 -14.76
CA ALA A 155 -1.48 -10.37 -13.66
C ALA A 155 -0.65 -11.57 -13.20
N SER A 156 -1.29 -12.75 -13.00
CA SER A 156 -0.58 -13.98 -12.64
C SER A 156 0.52 -14.29 -13.64
N LYS A 157 0.20 -14.27 -14.94
CA LYS A 157 1.16 -14.55 -16.01
C LYS A 157 2.32 -13.54 -16.03
N THR A 158 2.02 -12.26 -15.82
CA THR A 158 3.04 -11.20 -15.73
C THR A 158 3.98 -11.45 -14.54
N PHE A 159 3.45 -11.80 -13.37
CA PHE A 159 4.27 -12.12 -12.20
C PHE A 159 5.04 -13.43 -12.37
N ASP A 160 4.49 -14.45 -13.01
CA ASP A 160 5.20 -15.69 -13.33
C ASP A 160 6.44 -15.40 -14.20
N ALA A 161 6.32 -14.54 -15.21
CA ALA A 161 7.46 -14.14 -16.04
C ALA A 161 8.55 -13.41 -15.24
N ILE A 162 8.16 -12.60 -14.24
CA ILE A 162 9.10 -11.96 -13.29
C ILE A 162 9.77 -13.02 -12.42
N VAL A 163 9.02 -14.01 -11.92
CA VAL A 163 9.54 -15.11 -11.10
C VAL A 163 10.57 -15.92 -11.89
N GLU A 164 10.29 -16.25 -13.16
CA GLU A 164 11.22 -16.99 -14.02
C GLU A 164 12.53 -16.22 -14.24
N ASP A 165 12.46 -14.95 -14.64
CA ASP A 165 13.62 -14.09 -14.83
C ASP A 165 14.47 -13.94 -13.55
N LEU A 166 13.82 -13.65 -12.42
CA LEU A 166 14.52 -13.50 -11.14
C LEU A 166 15.10 -14.83 -10.64
N ARG A 167 14.43 -15.96 -10.90
CA ARG A 167 14.96 -17.29 -10.56
C ARG A 167 16.27 -17.56 -11.30
N GLU A 168 16.34 -17.24 -12.58
CA GLU A 168 17.56 -17.39 -13.38
C GLU A 168 18.68 -16.47 -12.88
N LYS A 169 18.38 -15.19 -12.63
CA LYS A 169 19.34 -14.22 -12.07
C LYS A 169 19.88 -14.67 -10.71
N LEU A 170 19.00 -15.11 -9.80
CA LEU A 170 19.40 -15.61 -8.49
C LEU A 170 20.26 -16.87 -8.57
N LYS A 171 20.00 -17.77 -9.55
CA LYS A 171 20.82 -18.95 -9.82
C LYS A 171 22.22 -18.56 -10.30
N GLN A 172 22.33 -17.55 -11.16
CA GLN A 172 23.64 -17.03 -11.62
C GLN A 172 24.43 -16.38 -10.48
N MET A 173 23.74 -15.81 -9.49
CA MET A 173 24.37 -15.20 -8.32
C MET A 173 24.69 -16.19 -7.19
N ALA A 174 24.47 -17.50 -7.35
CA ALA A 174 24.70 -18.48 -6.29
C ALA A 174 26.20 -18.72 -5.99
N GLY A 175 26.55 -18.86 -4.71
CA GLY A 175 27.93 -19.11 -4.27
C GLY A 175 28.88 -17.93 -4.52
N ALA A 176 30.12 -18.23 -4.94
CA ALA A 176 31.17 -17.27 -5.26
C ALA A 176 31.03 -16.62 -6.66
N LYS A 177 29.94 -16.91 -7.40
CA LYS A 177 29.69 -16.39 -8.76
C LYS A 177 29.10 -14.98 -8.79
N ALA A 178 28.92 -14.36 -7.62
CA ALA A 178 28.22 -13.09 -7.50
C ALA A 178 29.19 -11.93 -7.83
N PRO A 179 28.88 -11.09 -8.84
CA PRO A 179 29.84 -10.11 -9.34
C PRO A 179 29.87 -8.85 -8.46
N GLY A 180 31.06 -8.48 -8.00
CA GLY A 180 31.35 -7.16 -7.42
C GLY A 180 31.09 -7.00 -5.92
N PRO A 181 31.48 -5.84 -5.34
CA PRO A 181 31.36 -5.57 -3.90
C PRO A 181 29.90 -5.53 -3.41
N ASP A 182 28.95 -5.19 -4.28
CA ASP A 182 27.52 -5.05 -3.95
C ASP A 182 26.69 -6.33 -4.18
N ALA A 183 27.34 -7.43 -4.54
CA ALA A 183 26.66 -8.64 -5.00
C ALA A 183 25.70 -9.24 -3.94
N LYS A 184 25.99 -9.06 -2.64
CA LYS A 184 25.11 -9.49 -1.55
C LYS A 184 23.82 -8.67 -1.52
N ALA A 185 23.93 -7.34 -1.57
CA ALA A 185 22.78 -6.44 -1.55
C ALA A 185 21.87 -6.65 -2.77
N LEU A 186 22.46 -6.81 -3.95
CA LEU A 186 21.72 -7.12 -5.17
C LEU A 186 21.00 -8.47 -5.09
N ARG A 187 21.65 -9.51 -4.53
CA ARG A 187 21.04 -10.82 -4.34
C ARG A 187 19.86 -10.76 -3.35
N ASP A 188 20.02 -10.03 -2.24
CA ASP A 188 18.95 -9.87 -1.25
C ASP A 188 17.76 -9.10 -1.84
N ARG A 189 18.02 -8.07 -2.66
CA ARG A 189 16.99 -7.34 -3.42
C ARG A 189 16.25 -8.27 -4.39
N TYR A 190 16.95 -8.98 -5.27
CA TYR A 190 16.32 -9.91 -6.21
C TYR A 190 15.54 -11.01 -5.51
N ARG A 191 16.00 -11.49 -4.35
CA ARG A 191 15.24 -12.47 -3.56
C ARG A 191 13.95 -11.86 -3.03
N GLY A 192 13.98 -10.62 -2.52
CA GLY A 192 12.79 -9.92 -2.08
C GLY A 192 11.77 -9.76 -3.21
N GLU A 193 12.22 -9.27 -4.36
CA GLU A 193 11.39 -9.11 -5.57
C GLU A 193 10.82 -10.46 -6.06
N PHE A 194 11.65 -11.52 -6.03
CA PHE A 194 11.25 -12.88 -6.40
C PHE A 194 10.12 -13.41 -5.51
N LEU A 195 10.27 -13.29 -4.19
CA LEU A 195 9.25 -13.75 -3.24
C LEU A 195 7.96 -12.94 -3.36
N GLN A 196 8.07 -11.62 -3.57
CA GLN A 196 6.92 -10.77 -3.81
C GLN A 196 6.18 -11.17 -5.09
N ALA A 197 6.91 -11.42 -6.18
CA ALA A 197 6.32 -11.83 -7.46
C ALA A 197 5.64 -13.20 -7.35
N MET A 198 6.27 -14.19 -6.70
CA MET A 198 5.66 -15.50 -6.43
C MET A 198 4.35 -15.37 -5.65
N ASN A 199 4.36 -14.57 -4.57
CA ASN A 199 3.17 -14.34 -3.77
C ASN A 199 2.07 -13.65 -4.60
N SER A 200 2.44 -12.64 -5.39
CA SER A 200 1.50 -11.90 -6.23
C SER A 200 0.89 -12.78 -7.32
N ALA A 201 1.68 -13.68 -7.92
CA ALA A 201 1.17 -14.65 -8.89
C ALA A 201 0.18 -15.63 -8.25
N ALA A 202 0.53 -16.19 -7.08
CA ALA A 202 -0.35 -17.11 -6.34
C ALA A 202 -1.67 -16.44 -5.94
N GLU A 203 -1.58 -15.22 -5.40
CA GLU A 203 -2.73 -14.44 -4.98
C GLU A 203 -3.60 -14.03 -6.17
N SER A 204 -3.00 -13.65 -7.30
CA SER A 204 -3.75 -13.34 -8.52
C SER A 204 -4.61 -14.53 -8.98
N ARG A 205 -4.08 -15.76 -8.92
CA ARG A 205 -4.86 -16.98 -9.24
C ARG A 205 -5.98 -17.22 -8.23
N ARG A 206 -5.71 -17.02 -6.93
CA ARG A 206 -6.72 -17.14 -5.87
C ARG A 206 -7.85 -16.14 -6.06
N LEU A 207 -7.52 -14.90 -6.39
CA LEU A 207 -8.50 -13.84 -6.67
C LEU A 207 -9.26 -14.10 -7.97
N ALA A 208 -8.61 -14.61 -9.01
CA ALA A 208 -9.28 -15.08 -10.23
C ALA A 208 -10.28 -16.22 -9.93
N ALA A 209 -9.94 -17.16 -9.05
CA ALA A 209 -10.91 -18.15 -8.60
C ALA A 209 -12.09 -17.53 -7.84
N GLY A 210 -11.84 -16.43 -7.12
CA GLY A 210 -12.86 -15.69 -6.38
C GLY A 210 -13.86 -14.93 -7.25
N THR A 211 -13.66 -14.84 -8.57
CA THR A 211 -14.65 -14.21 -9.47
C THR A 211 -15.81 -15.14 -9.78
N TYR A 212 -15.63 -16.46 -9.64
CA TYR A 212 -16.68 -17.45 -9.82
C TYR A 212 -17.68 -17.41 -8.66
N ASN A 213 -18.95 -17.74 -8.95
CA ASN A 213 -19.99 -17.83 -7.92
C ASN A 213 -19.73 -18.95 -6.90
N ASP A 214 -19.16 -20.07 -7.35
CA ASP A 214 -18.67 -21.15 -6.50
C ASP A 214 -17.18 -21.41 -6.81
N PRO A 215 -16.26 -20.66 -6.15
CA PRO A 215 -14.83 -20.82 -6.36
C PRO A 215 -14.31 -22.24 -6.13
N GLY A 216 -14.91 -22.99 -5.20
CA GLY A 216 -14.50 -24.35 -4.86
C GLY A 216 -14.84 -25.37 -5.94
N LYS A 217 -15.78 -25.04 -6.82
CA LYS A 217 -16.21 -25.86 -7.96
C LYS A 217 -15.65 -25.34 -9.28
N ASP A 218 -16.00 -24.11 -9.66
CA ASP A 218 -15.72 -23.56 -10.98
C ASP A 218 -14.32 -22.92 -11.05
N GLY A 219 -13.84 -22.39 -9.93
CA GLY A 219 -12.48 -21.83 -9.78
C GLY A 219 -11.43 -22.83 -9.27
N LYS A 220 -11.79 -24.12 -9.14
CA LYS A 220 -11.00 -25.13 -8.43
C LYS A 220 -9.56 -25.26 -8.95
N GLU A 221 -9.37 -25.32 -10.26
CA GLU A 221 -8.03 -25.47 -10.85
C GLU A 221 -7.11 -24.29 -10.50
N LEU A 222 -7.65 -23.07 -10.50
CA LEU A 222 -6.91 -21.86 -10.13
C LEU A 222 -6.54 -21.88 -8.64
N LEU A 223 -7.44 -22.35 -7.78
CA LEU A 223 -7.14 -22.56 -6.36
C LEU A 223 -6.06 -23.63 -6.16
N GLU A 224 -6.09 -24.74 -6.89
CA GLU A 224 -5.05 -25.78 -6.81
C GLU A 224 -3.68 -25.27 -7.28
N GLN A 225 -3.65 -24.44 -8.32
CA GLN A 225 -2.42 -23.77 -8.78
C GLN A 225 -1.91 -22.76 -7.74
N ALA A 226 -2.79 -21.92 -7.19
CA ALA A 226 -2.44 -21.00 -6.10
C ALA A 226 -1.90 -21.75 -4.88
N LEU A 227 -2.55 -22.85 -4.50
CA LEU A 227 -2.15 -23.71 -3.39
C LEU A 227 -0.73 -24.24 -3.60
N LYS A 228 -0.40 -24.74 -4.80
CA LYS A 228 0.95 -25.21 -5.12
C LYS A 228 1.99 -24.12 -4.88
N SER A 229 1.72 -22.89 -5.31
CA SER A 229 2.64 -21.76 -5.10
C SER A 229 2.75 -21.36 -3.62
N PHE A 230 1.65 -21.35 -2.86
CA PHE A 230 1.70 -21.07 -1.42
C PHE A 230 2.39 -22.18 -0.62
N VAL A 231 2.26 -23.44 -1.04
CA VAL A 231 3.07 -24.55 -0.50
C VAL A 231 4.55 -24.32 -0.79
N GLU A 232 4.92 -23.99 -2.03
CA GLU A 232 6.32 -23.69 -2.38
C GLU A 232 6.88 -22.52 -1.55
N LEU A 233 6.12 -21.43 -1.40
CA LEU A 233 6.50 -20.28 -0.58
C LEU A 233 6.67 -20.63 0.90
N SER A 234 5.69 -21.32 1.48
CA SER A 234 5.69 -21.62 2.92
C SER A 234 6.76 -22.63 3.32
N GLU A 235 6.93 -23.69 2.53
CA GLU A 235 7.87 -24.77 2.86
C GLU A 235 9.32 -24.38 2.53
N ASN A 236 9.58 -23.70 1.39
CA ASN A 236 10.95 -23.40 0.97
C ASN A 236 11.46 -22.03 1.46
N TYR A 237 10.56 -21.11 1.79
CA TYR A 237 10.89 -19.72 2.12
C TYR A 237 10.32 -19.27 3.47
N GLY A 238 9.85 -20.18 4.33
CA GLY A 238 9.26 -19.88 5.63
C GLY A 238 10.14 -19.06 6.60
N ARG A 239 11.46 -19.03 6.41
CA ARG A 239 12.37 -18.14 7.17
C ARG A 239 12.23 -16.65 6.83
N TYR A 240 11.58 -16.32 5.72
CA TYR A 240 11.28 -14.96 5.30
C TYR A 240 9.82 -14.65 5.62
N ALA A 241 9.52 -13.38 5.92
CA ALA A 241 8.16 -12.97 6.28
C ALA A 241 7.12 -13.38 5.22
N GLN A 242 7.44 -13.24 3.93
CA GLN A 242 6.54 -13.64 2.83
C GLN A 242 6.24 -15.14 2.84
N GLY A 243 7.25 -15.99 3.09
CA GLY A 243 7.03 -17.44 3.18
C GLY A 243 6.25 -17.83 4.43
N ALA A 244 6.53 -17.20 5.57
CA ALA A 244 5.74 -17.43 6.78
C ALA A 244 4.28 -16.98 6.62
N ILE A 245 4.02 -15.83 5.98
CA ILE A 245 2.66 -15.36 5.66
C ILE A 245 1.96 -16.31 4.67
N ALA A 246 2.69 -16.92 3.74
CA ALA A 246 2.14 -17.90 2.81
C ALA A 246 1.54 -19.14 3.51
N THR A 247 1.92 -19.43 4.76
CA THR A 247 1.25 -20.46 5.57
C THR A 247 -0.21 -20.12 5.86
N LEU A 248 -0.54 -18.85 6.11
CA LEU A 248 -1.93 -18.41 6.25
C LEU A 248 -2.69 -18.55 4.92
N GLN A 249 -2.10 -18.03 3.84
CA GLN A 249 -2.75 -18.02 2.51
C GLN A 249 -2.99 -19.44 2.01
N ARG A 250 -2.05 -20.35 2.26
CA ARG A 250 -2.24 -21.80 2.06
C ARG A 250 -3.49 -22.30 2.78
N GLY A 251 -3.65 -21.99 4.06
CA GLY A 251 -4.83 -22.40 4.84
C GLY A 251 -6.13 -21.85 4.27
N GLN A 252 -6.13 -20.58 3.82
CA GLN A 252 -7.28 -19.94 3.19
C GLN A 252 -7.68 -20.64 1.89
N VAL A 253 -6.72 -21.00 1.05
CA VAL A 253 -6.98 -21.71 -0.21
C VAL A 253 -7.43 -23.15 0.05
N GLU A 254 -6.82 -23.86 1.00
CA GLU A 254 -7.25 -25.19 1.42
C GLU A 254 -8.71 -25.17 1.91
N GLU A 255 -9.11 -24.13 2.64
CA GLU A 255 -10.49 -23.94 3.08
C GLU A 255 -11.45 -23.66 1.93
N GLN A 256 -11.07 -22.79 0.98
CA GLN A 256 -11.86 -22.53 -0.25
C GLN A 256 -12.04 -23.80 -1.09
N LEU A 257 -11.07 -24.72 -1.06
CA LEU A 257 -11.13 -26.04 -1.70
C LEU A 257 -11.92 -27.08 -0.89
N GLY A 258 -12.49 -26.71 0.26
CA GLY A 258 -13.20 -27.63 1.16
C GLY A 258 -12.29 -28.59 1.94
N GLN A 259 -10.97 -28.40 1.90
CA GLN A 259 -9.97 -29.24 2.57
C GLN A 259 -9.79 -28.83 4.04
N LYS A 260 -10.91 -28.83 4.80
CA LYS A 260 -11.00 -28.21 6.14
C LYS A 260 -9.94 -28.68 7.14
N GLU A 261 -9.60 -29.96 7.18
CA GLU A 261 -8.58 -30.46 8.12
C GLU A 261 -7.16 -30.01 7.73
N LYS A 262 -6.86 -29.86 6.43
CA LYS A 262 -5.57 -29.30 6.00
C LYS A 262 -5.51 -27.81 6.27
N ALA A 263 -6.59 -27.08 6.00
CA ALA A 263 -6.70 -25.67 6.33
C ALA A 263 -6.45 -25.42 7.83
N LEU A 264 -7.05 -26.27 8.69
CA LEU A 264 -6.82 -26.23 10.13
C LEU A 264 -5.34 -26.45 10.49
N ASP A 265 -4.68 -27.44 9.89
CA ASP A 265 -3.24 -27.68 10.07
C ASP A 265 -2.39 -26.46 9.65
N SER A 266 -2.67 -25.89 8.47
CA SER A 266 -1.98 -24.68 7.99
C SER A 266 -2.18 -23.49 8.95
N TYR A 267 -3.39 -23.26 9.44
CA TYR A 267 -3.64 -22.20 10.43
C TYR A 267 -2.91 -22.45 11.76
N LEU A 268 -2.85 -23.70 12.22
CA LEU A 268 -2.09 -24.06 13.42
C LEU A 268 -0.59 -23.78 13.24
N ARG A 269 0.00 -24.17 12.10
CA ARG A 269 1.39 -23.84 11.75
C ARG A 269 1.65 -22.34 11.72
N MET A 270 0.68 -21.52 11.28
CA MET A 270 0.82 -20.06 11.31
C MET A 270 0.95 -19.53 12.75
N LEU A 271 0.23 -20.12 13.71
CA LEU A 271 0.37 -19.73 15.13
C LEU A 271 1.74 -20.11 15.71
N GLU A 272 2.34 -21.20 15.23
CA GLU A 272 3.67 -21.69 15.62
C GLU A 272 4.83 -20.87 15.05
N GLN A 273 4.57 -20.00 14.06
CA GLN A 273 5.59 -19.08 13.56
C GLN A 273 6.14 -18.18 14.68
N PRO A 274 7.38 -17.66 14.57
CA PRO A 274 7.94 -16.77 15.58
C PRO A 274 7.03 -15.57 15.89
N ASP A 275 7.08 -15.03 17.12
CA ASP A 275 6.44 -13.74 17.42
C ASP A 275 7.25 -12.63 16.73
N ALA A 276 6.85 -12.35 15.50
CA ALA A 276 7.40 -11.29 14.68
C ALA A 276 6.29 -10.33 14.32
N ASP A 277 6.63 -9.05 14.39
CA ASP A 277 5.76 -7.93 14.07
C ASP A 277 5.02 -8.06 12.73
N ALA A 278 5.71 -8.55 11.70
CA ALA A 278 5.14 -8.75 10.37
C ALA A 278 4.11 -9.90 10.29
N LEU A 279 4.06 -10.78 11.30
CA LEU A 279 3.24 -11.99 11.30
C LEU A 279 2.00 -11.88 12.20
N ARG A 280 1.89 -10.83 13.02
CA ARG A 280 0.82 -10.70 14.02
C ARG A 280 -0.58 -10.69 13.40
N ASP A 281 -0.76 -9.92 12.33
CA ASP A 281 -2.03 -9.89 11.60
C ASP A 281 -2.40 -11.27 11.04
N ALA A 282 -1.41 -11.96 10.45
CA ALA A 282 -1.62 -13.30 9.91
C ALA A 282 -1.98 -14.32 10.99
N LYS A 283 -1.44 -14.18 12.22
CA LYS A 283 -1.82 -15.01 13.37
C LYS A 283 -3.27 -14.76 13.81
N TYR A 284 -3.74 -13.50 13.81
CA TYR A 284 -5.14 -13.19 14.12
C TYR A 284 -6.09 -13.83 13.09
N GLN A 285 -5.76 -13.71 11.80
CA GLN A 285 -6.55 -14.32 10.73
C GLN A 285 -6.56 -15.86 10.81
N ALA A 286 -5.40 -16.48 11.06
CA ALA A 286 -5.29 -17.93 11.23
C ALA A 286 -6.12 -18.43 12.41
N LEU A 287 -6.07 -17.73 13.55
CA LEU A 287 -6.88 -18.07 14.71
C LEU A 287 -8.38 -17.93 14.46
N ASN A 288 -8.80 -16.90 13.71
CA ASN A 288 -10.19 -16.79 13.26
C ASN A 288 -10.59 -18.02 12.42
N GLY A 289 -9.74 -18.44 11.48
CA GLY A 289 -9.93 -19.68 10.71
C GLY A 289 -10.05 -20.93 11.59
N ILE A 290 -9.16 -21.09 12.58
CA ILE A 290 -9.20 -22.20 13.56
C ILE A 290 -10.53 -22.22 14.32
N ILE A 291 -10.99 -21.06 14.81
CA ILE A 291 -12.25 -20.96 15.55
C ILE A 291 -13.40 -21.33 14.61
N ARG A 292 -13.51 -20.69 13.44
CA ARG A 292 -14.57 -20.94 12.46
C ARG A 292 -14.68 -22.43 12.11
N LEU A 293 -13.59 -23.04 11.65
CA LEU A 293 -13.56 -24.46 11.30
C LEU A 293 -13.88 -25.37 12.49
N GLY A 294 -13.44 -25.00 13.69
CA GLY A 294 -13.78 -25.71 14.92
C GLY A 294 -15.28 -25.66 15.23
N LEU A 295 -15.93 -24.51 15.04
CA LEU A 295 -17.36 -24.34 15.29
C LEU A 295 -18.23 -25.06 14.26
N GLU A 296 -17.73 -25.27 13.04
CA GLU A 296 -18.41 -26.01 11.98
C GLU A 296 -18.39 -27.54 12.17
N LYS A 297 -17.56 -28.08 13.08
CA LYS A 297 -17.54 -29.52 13.36
C LYS A 297 -18.86 -29.97 14.01
N SER A 298 -19.17 -31.26 13.89
CA SER A 298 -20.32 -31.89 14.57
C SER A 298 -19.83 -33.03 15.47
N PRO A 299 -19.87 -32.89 16.81
CA PRO A 299 -20.28 -31.70 17.55
C PRO A 299 -19.26 -30.53 17.46
N PRO A 300 -19.68 -29.27 17.65
CA PRO A 300 -18.78 -28.12 17.60
C PRO A 300 -17.61 -28.24 18.59
N ASN A 301 -16.41 -27.87 18.12
CA ASN A 301 -15.20 -27.81 18.93
C ASN A 301 -14.85 -26.35 19.28
N TYR A 302 -15.67 -25.74 20.14
CA TYR A 302 -15.42 -24.40 20.66
C TYR A 302 -14.20 -24.33 21.59
N GLN A 303 -13.84 -25.42 22.26
CA GLN A 303 -12.79 -25.43 23.28
C GLN A 303 -11.41 -25.17 22.67
N MET A 304 -11.11 -25.79 21.52
CA MET A 304 -9.86 -25.55 20.79
C MET A 304 -9.65 -24.06 20.45
N GLY A 305 -10.72 -23.40 20.00
CA GLY A 305 -10.70 -21.98 19.67
C GLY A 305 -10.50 -21.09 20.90
N ILE A 306 -11.17 -21.40 22.01
CA ILE A 306 -11.03 -20.69 23.28
C ILE A 306 -9.61 -20.85 23.83
N ASP A 307 -9.09 -22.08 23.91
CA ASP A 307 -7.78 -22.38 24.50
C ASP A 307 -6.63 -21.67 23.78
N ARG A 308 -6.73 -21.55 22.45
CA ARG A 308 -5.72 -20.86 21.63
C ARG A 308 -5.94 -19.36 21.55
N GLY A 309 -7.19 -18.92 21.54
CA GLY A 309 -7.48 -17.52 21.27
C GLY A 309 -7.59 -16.63 22.49
N GLU A 310 -7.95 -17.16 23.66
CA GLU A 310 -7.94 -16.37 24.89
C GLU A 310 -6.54 -15.83 25.24
N PRO A 311 -5.44 -16.62 25.15
CA PRO A 311 -4.09 -16.08 25.33
C PRO A 311 -3.75 -14.98 24.31
N LEU A 312 -4.03 -15.22 23.02
CA LEU A 312 -3.68 -14.26 21.97
C LEU A 312 -4.47 -12.95 22.09
N GLU A 313 -5.72 -12.99 22.55
CA GLU A 313 -6.54 -11.80 22.81
C GLU A 313 -5.95 -10.96 23.97
N LYS A 314 -5.45 -11.62 25.02
CA LYS A 314 -4.78 -10.93 26.14
C LYS A 314 -3.47 -10.27 25.75
N GLU A 315 -2.80 -10.78 24.71
CA GLU A 315 -1.55 -10.25 24.17
C GLU A 315 -1.73 -9.21 23.04
N ILE A 316 -2.96 -8.76 22.78
CA ILE A 316 -3.21 -7.68 21.80
C ILE A 316 -2.50 -6.40 22.28
N ARG A 317 -1.63 -5.87 21.42
CA ARG A 317 -0.88 -4.64 21.74
C ARG A 317 -1.81 -3.43 21.63
N PRO A 318 -1.55 -2.34 22.38
CA PRO A 318 -2.40 -1.15 22.35
C PRO A 318 -2.67 -0.59 20.95
N ASN A 319 -1.67 -0.61 20.06
CA ASN A 319 -1.77 -0.12 18.69
C ASN A 319 -2.55 -1.06 17.74
N GLU A 320 -2.82 -2.30 18.15
CA GLU A 320 -3.53 -3.31 17.36
C GLU A 320 -5.02 -3.39 17.74
N ARG A 321 -5.42 -2.74 18.84
CA ARG A 321 -6.76 -2.86 19.43
C ARG A 321 -7.90 -2.44 18.51
N ALA A 322 -7.63 -1.58 17.54
CA ALA A 322 -8.60 -1.08 16.56
C ALA A 322 -8.52 -1.79 15.20
N ALA A 323 -7.57 -2.72 15.00
CA ALA A 323 -7.46 -3.47 13.76
C ALA A 323 -8.74 -4.31 13.52
N SER A 324 -9.17 -4.39 12.25
CA SER A 324 -10.35 -5.16 11.85
C SER A 324 -10.18 -6.66 12.15
N THR A 325 -9.01 -7.23 11.84
CA THR A 325 -8.66 -8.63 12.11
C THR A 325 -8.69 -8.98 13.60
N VAL A 326 -8.38 -8.02 14.47
CA VAL A 326 -8.51 -8.15 15.92
C VAL A 326 -9.98 -8.14 16.35
N GLN A 327 -10.82 -7.31 15.73
CA GLN A 327 -12.26 -7.34 16.02
C GLN A 327 -12.90 -8.64 15.52
N ASP A 328 -12.50 -9.12 14.34
CA ASP A 328 -12.94 -10.41 13.81
C ASP A 328 -12.59 -11.55 14.77
N LEU A 329 -11.37 -11.54 15.34
CA LEU A 329 -10.98 -12.49 16.37
C LEU A 329 -11.87 -12.42 17.61
N ARG A 330 -12.15 -11.22 18.12
CA ARG A 330 -13.02 -11.04 19.30
C ARG A 330 -14.43 -11.58 19.04
N ILE A 331 -14.98 -11.32 17.85
CA ILE A 331 -16.29 -11.82 17.44
C ILE A 331 -16.27 -13.35 17.31
N ALA A 332 -15.25 -13.93 16.70
CA ALA A 332 -15.09 -15.38 16.59
C ALA A 332 -15.00 -16.04 17.97
N LEU A 333 -14.19 -15.49 18.88
CA LEU A 333 -14.09 -15.96 20.27
C LEU A 333 -15.42 -15.83 21.01
N ALA A 334 -16.14 -14.72 20.84
CA ALA A 334 -17.46 -14.55 21.43
C ALA A 334 -18.43 -15.65 20.98
N LYS A 335 -18.47 -15.97 19.67
CA LYS A 335 -19.28 -17.08 19.14
C LYS A 335 -18.91 -18.41 19.79
N ALA A 336 -17.61 -18.69 19.98
CA ALA A 336 -17.16 -19.89 20.67
C ALA A 336 -17.61 -19.95 22.14
N TYR A 337 -17.48 -18.85 22.88
CA TYR A 337 -17.96 -18.77 24.27
C TYR A 337 -19.50 -18.86 24.37
N LEU A 338 -20.24 -18.32 23.41
CA LEU A 338 -21.70 -18.46 23.36
C LEU A 338 -22.12 -19.92 23.17
N LEU A 339 -21.45 -20.67 22.30
CA LEU A 339 -21.69 -22.11 22.16
C LEU A 339 -21.37 -22.86 23.46
N ARG A 340 -20.22 -22.56 24.09
CA ARG A 340 -19.86 -23.11 25.40
C ARG A 340 -20.89 -22.80 26.48
N SER A 341 -21.48 -21.60 26.47
CA SER A 341 -22.50 -21.18 27.45
C SER A 341 -23.83 -21.95 27.31
N LYS A 342 -24.13 -22.46 26.10
CA LYS A 342 -25.34 -23.22 25.80
C LYS A 342 -25.15 -24.74 25.94
N ASP A 343 -23.90 -25.21 25.97
CA ASP A 343 -23.58 -26.64 26.04
C ASP A 343 -23.80 -27.22 27.45
N THR A 344 -24.99 -27.78 27.67
CA THR A 344 -25.34 -28.45 28.94
C THR A 344 -24.76 -29.86 29.08
N GLU A 345 -24.24 -30.43 27.99
CA GLU A 345 -23.69 -31.77 27.97
C GLU A 345 -22.25 -31.78 28.47
N LYS A 346 -21.39 -30.94 27.89
CA LYS A 346 -19.97 -30.84 28.26
C LYS A 346 -19.73 -29.88 29.43
N VAL A 347 -20.54 -28.83 29.59
CA VAL A 347 -20.42 -27.86 30.69
C VAL A 347 -21.51 -28.08 31.73
N LYS A 348 -21.24 -28.96 32.69
CA LYS A 348 -22.22 -29.38 33.71
C LYS A 348 -22.56 -28.27 34.71
N LYS A 349 -21.60 -27.42 35.07
CA LYS A 349 -21.80 -26.38 36.10
C LYS A 349 -22.45 -25.13 35.51
N PRO A 350 -23.63 -24.69 35.99
CA PRO A 350 -24.28 -23.47 35.51
C PRO A 350 -23.41 -22.21 35.65
N VAL A 351 -22.55 -22.15 36.67
CA VAL A 351 -21.62 -21.04 36.89
C VAL A 351 -20.60 -20.91 35.76
N GLU A 352 -20.09 -22.04 35.23
CA GLU A 352 -19.13 -22.03 34.12
C GLU A 352 -19.81 -21.57 32.82
N ARG A 353 -21.07 -21.97 32.60
CA ARG A 353 -21.87 -21.49 31.47
C ARG A 353 -22.13 -19.98 31.53
N LYS A 354 -22.51 -19.45 32.70
CA LYS A 354 -22.66 -18.01 32.93
C LYS A 354 -21.36 -17.23 32.73
N ARG A 355 -20.21 -17.78 33.15
CA ARG A 355 -18.90 -17.17 32.91
C ARG A 355 -18.56 -17.10 31.41
N ALA A 356 -18.87 -18.16 30.65
CA ALA A 356 -18.69 -18.16 29.21
C ALA A 356 -19.56 -17.08 28.54
N GLU A 357 -20.84 -16.98 28.92
CA GLU A 357 -21.72 -15.93 28.41
C GLU A 357 -21.23 -14.52 28.74
N ALA A 358 -20.79 -14.29 29.98
CA ALA A 358 -20.21 -13.01 30.39
C ALA A 358 -18.97 -12.63 29.58
N ARG A 359 -18.09 -13.60 29.30
CA ARG A 359 -16.90 -13.39 28.46
C ARG A 359 -17.25 -13.07 27.01
N ALA A 360 -18.26 -13.75 26.45
CA ALA A 360 -18.76 -13.42 25.11
C ALA A 360 -19.29 -11.97 25.04
N ARG A 361 -20.09 -11.55 26.04
CA ARG A 361 -20.60 -10.18 26.12
C ARG A 361 -19.48 -9.15 26.22
N GLU A 362 -18.43 -9.42 26.97
CA GLU A 362 -17.26 -8.52 27.10
C GLU A 362 -16.55 -8.30 25.76
N LEU A 363 -16.29 -9.39 25.03
CA LEU A 363 -15.63 -9.35 23.71
C LEU A 363 -16.47 -8.57 22.69
N LEU A 364 -17.79 -8.84 22.62
CA LEU A 364 -18.71 -8.14 21.72
C LEU A 364 -18.86 -6.67 22.09
N ASN A 365 -18.91 -6.34 23.38
CA ASN A 365 -18.97 -4.95 23.83
C ASN A 365 -17.73 -4.14 23.45
N THR A 366 -16.58 -4.81 23.37
CA THR A 366 -15.33 -4.21 22.91
C THR A 366 -15.36 -4.01 21.40
N ALA A 367 -15.71 -5.04 20.63
CA ALA A 367 -15.75 -4.98 19.17
C ALA A 367 -16.79 -3.95 18.65
N SER A 368 -17.96 -3.86 19.29
CA SER A 368 -19.00 -2.87 18.95
C SER A 368 -18.61 -1.40 19.19
N ARG A 369 -17.49 -1.11 19.85
CA ARG A 369 -16.98 0.26 20.03
C ARG A 369 -16.07 0.72 18.91
N ILE A 370 -15.57 -0.21 18.09
CA ILE A 370 -14.58 0.09 17.06
C ILE A 370 -15.33 0.22 15.73
N PRO A 371 -15.43 1.43 15.15
CA PRO A 371 -16.23 1.64 13.95
C PRO A 371 -15.73 0.80 12.77
N GLY A 372 -16.67 0.25 11.99
CA GLY A 372 -16.42 -0.67 10.88
C GLY A 372 -17.48 -1.76 10.78
N THR A 373 -17.40 -2.60 9.76
CA THR A 373 -18.38 -3.69 9.51
C THR A 373 -18.46 -4.69 10.67
N GLN A 374 -17.36 -4.87 11.41
CA GLN A 374 -17.31 -5.69 12.61
C GLN A 374 -18.17 -5.14 13.76
N SER A 375 -18.35 -3.82 13.85
CA SER A 375 -19.18 -3.22 14.90
C SER A 375 -20.65 -3.59 14.72
N GLU A 376 -21.16 -3.56 13.48
CA GLU A 376 -22.51 -3.97 13.13
C GLU A 376 -22.75 -5.45 13.47
N GLN A 377 -21.81 -6.32 13.10
CA GLN A 377 -21.88 -7.74 13.46
C GLN A 377 -21.88 -7.96 14.97
N ALA A 378 -21.03 -7.23 15.71
CA ALA A 378 -20.97 -7.34 17.16
C ALA A 378 -22.25 -6.83 17.84
N ILE A 379 -22.86 -5.76 17.32
CA ILE A 379 -24.14 -5.22 17.81
C ILE A 379 -25.28 -6.19 17.55
N ALA A 380 -25.36 -6.77 16.35
CA ALA A 380 -26.37 -7.79 16.05
C ALA A 380 -26.29 -8.98 17.03
N LEU A 381 -25.07 -9.46 17.32
CA LEU A 381 -24.86 -10.53 18.31
C LEU A 381 -25.18 -10.09 19.74
N LEU A 382 -25.03 -8.82 20.10
CA LEU A 382 -25.44 -8.29 21.41
C LEU A 382 -26.97 -8.19 21.51
N ALA A 383 -27.64 -7.78 20.44
CA ALA A 383 -29.10 -7.71 20.36
C ALA A 383 -29.73 -9.11 20.54
N ASP A 384 -29.13 -10.15 19.94
CA ASP A 384 -29.53 -11.55 20.17
C ASP A 384 -29.42 -12.00 21.64
N LEU A 385 -28.60 -11.30 22.44
CA LEU A 385 -28.44 -11.51 23.89
C LEU A 385 -29.32 -10.57 24.73
N GLY A 386 -30.21 -9.79 24.10
CA GLY A 386 -31.07 -8.80 24.73
C GLY A 386 -30.35 -7.53 25.17
N ILE A 387 -29.24 -7.18 24.52
CA ILE A 387 -28.47 -5.96 24.78
C ILE A 387 -28.58 -5.06 23.55
N ASP A 388 -29.48 -4.08 23.61
CA ASP A 388 -29.62 -3.08 22.56
C ASP A 388 -28.47 -2.07 22.62
N ARG A 389 -27.93 -1.74 21.45
CA ARG A 389 -26.82 -0.82 21.32
C ARG A 389 -26.88 -0.07 20.01
N GLU A 390 -26.70 1.24 20.08
CA GLU A 390 -26.58 2.08 18.88
C GLU A 390 -25.24 1.81 18.17
N ALA A 391 -25.27 1.84 16.84
CA ALA A 391 -24.07 1.77 16.02
C ALA A 391 -23.12 2.90 16.42
N PRO A 392 -21.82 2.61 16.63
CA PRO A 392 -20.87 3.70 16.81
C PRO A 392 -20.89 4.56 15.55
N VAL A 393 -20.75 5.87 15.73
CA VAL A 393 -20.66 6.82 14.60
C VAL A 393 -19.58 6.30 13.66
N GLU A 394 -19.95 6.07 12.40
CA GLU A 394 -19.02 5.60 11.37
C GLU A 394 -17.86 6.61 11.30
N MET A 395 -16.63 6.14 11.50
CA MET A 395 -15.49 7.05 11.39
C MET A 395 -15.40 7.55 9.96
N PRO A 396 -15.08 8.83 9.77
CA PRO A 396 -15.00 9.39 8.44
C PRO A 396 -13.97 8.61 7.62
N LYS A 397 -14.40 8.15 6.45
CA LYS A 397 -13.57 7.49 5.47
C LYS A 397 -13.04 8.56 4.52
N ALA A 398 -11.73 8.54 4.30
CA ALA A 398 -11.15 9.39 3.27
C ALA A 398 -11.78 9.00 1.92
N GLU A 399 -11.90 9.95 1.00
CA GLU A 399 -12.09 9.62 -0.41
C GLU A 399 -10.80 9.00 -0.96
N GLN A 400 -10.87 8.34 -2.11
CA GLN A 400 -9.66 7.81 -2.74
C GLN A 400 -8.90 8.99 -3.36
N PRO A 401 -7.66 9.31 -2.93
CA PRO A 401 -6.91 10.42 -3.49
C PRO A 401 -6.44 10.10 -4.92
N GLU A 402 -6.36 11.15 -5.74
CA GLU A 402 -6.01 11.08 -7.17
C GLU A 402 -4.50 10.86 -7.41
N SER A 403 -3.67 11.20 -6.43
CA SER A 403 -2.22 11.02 -6.47
C SER A 403 -1.62 11.14 -5.06
N LEU A 404 -0.31 10.85 -4.93
CA LEU A 404 0.40 11.16 -3.69
C LEU A 404 0.34 12.66 -3.34
N ARG A 405 0.39 13.54 -4.34
CA ARG A 405 0.32 15.00 -4.12
C ARG A 405 -1.05 15.40 -3.61
N ASP A 406 -2.11 14.92 -4.24
CA ASP A 406 -3.50 15.17 -3.82
C ASP A 406 -3.76 14.66 -2.39
N ALA A 407 -3.28 13.45 -2.08
CA ALA A 407 -3.32 12.92 -0.72
C ALA A 407 -2.57 13.80 0.30
N PHE A 408 -1.40 14.32 -0.08
CA PHE A 408 -0.58 15.16 0.77
C PHE A 408 -1.26 16.52 1.02
N GLU A 409 -1.83 17.14 -0.01
CA GLU A 409 -2.58 18.39 0.11
C GLU A 409 -3.86 18.21 0.93
N SER A 410 -4.63 17.13 0.68
CA SER A 410 -5.80 16.78 1.50
C SER A 410 -5.43 16.62 2.98
N ALA A 411 -4.30 15.97 3.26
CA ALA A 411 -3.79 15.84 4.62
C ALA A 411 -3.30 17.17 5.21
N ARG A 412 -2.79 18.11 4.40
CA ARG A 412 -2.39 19.47 4.82
C ARG A 412 -3.60 20.35 5.12
N GLU A 413 -4.66 20.27 4.32
CA GLU A 413 -5.94 20.96 4.60
C GLU A 413 -6.53 20.47 5.93
N LEU A 414 -6.51 19.16 6.15
CA LEU A 414 -6.89 18.58 7.44
C LEU A 414 -5.96 19.07 8.56
N GLN A 415 -4.66 19.26 8.34
CA GLN A 415 -3.75 19.86 9.35
C GLN A 415 -4.20 21.26 9.75
N ALA A 416 -4.51 22.12 8.78
CA ALA A 416 -4.94 23.48 9.06
C ALA A 416 -6.25 23.48 9.89
N ALA A 417 -7.18 22.59 9.55
CA ALA A 417 -8.39 22.39 10.36
C ALA A 417 -8.05 21.89 11.77
N MET A 418 -7.13 20.93 11.91
CA MET A 418 -6.68 20.43 13.21
C MET A 418 -6.01 21.51 14.06
N ASP A 419 -5.18 22.38 13.49
CA ASP A 419 -4.52 23.48 14.20
C ASP A 419 -5.56 24.47 14.76
N GLN A 420 -6.63 24.73 14.00
CA GLN A 420 -7.76 25.54 14.46
C GLN A 420 -8.55 24.86 15.59
N LEU A 421 -8.77 23.54 15.51
CA LEU A 421 -9.41 22.76 16.56
C LEU A 421 -8.55 22.70 17.83
N GLU A 422 -7.23 22.52 17.71
CA GLU A 422 -6.29 22.55 18.83
C GLU A 422 -6.27 23.92 19.53
N SER A 423 -6.31 25.01 18.75
CA SER A 423 -6.46 26.37 19.30
C SER A 423 -7.78 26.54 20.05
N THR A 424 -8.87 25.97 19.52
CA THR A 424 -10.19 26.01 20.15
C THR A 424 -10.20 25.19 21.46
N ILE A 425 -9.58 24.01 21.46
CA ILE A 425 -9.40 23.18 22.66
C ILE A 425 -8.64 23.95 23.73
N ALA A 426 -7.52 24.61 23.38
CA ALA A 426 -6.74 25.40 24.34
C ALA A 426 -7.53 26.54 24.99
N VAL A 427 -8.55 27.07 24.30
CA VAL A 427 -9.45 28.11 24.84
C VAL A 427 -10.54 27.51 25.73
N LEU A 428 -11.05 26.33 25.40
CA LEU A 428 -12.16 25.66 26.09
C LEU A 428 -11.72 24.80 27.28
N ASP A 429 -10.47 24.31 27.29
CA ASP A 429 -9.92 23.42 28.32
C ASP A 429 -9.47 24.22 29.55
N LYS A 430 -10.44 24.73 30.32
CA LYS A 430 -10.26 25.49 31.55
C LYS A 430 -10.92 24.79 32.74
N ASP A 431 -10.29 24.88 33.92
CA ASP A 431 -10.78 24.23 35.15
C ASP A 431 -12.19 24.71 35.59
N ASP A 432 -12.58 25.92 35.19
CA ASP A 432 -13.87 26.55 35.49
C ASP A 432 -14.90 26.45 34.34
N ALA A 433 -14.68 25.57 33.35
CA ALA A 433 -15.57 25.43 32.19
C ALA A 433 -17.00 25.00 32.58
N THR A 434 -17.98 25.70 31.98
CA THR A 434 -19.41 25.39 32.09
C THR A 434 -19.76 24.03 31.47
N ALA A 435 -20.94 23.49 31.77
CA ALA A 435 -21.40 22.22 31.20
C ALA A 435 -21.46 22.27 29.66
N ASP A 436 -21.94 23.37 29.09
CA ASP A 436 -22.00 23.57 27.63
C ASP A 436 -20.60 23.63 27.00
N GLN A 437 -19.66 24.33 27.64
CA GLN A 437 -18.26 24.39 27.20
C GLN A 437 -17.57 23.03 27.28
N LYS A 438 -17.90 22.21 28.28
CA LYS A 438 -17.40 20.83 28.37
C LYS A 438 -17.96 19.94 27.26
N SER A 439 -19.25 20.08 26.94
CA SER A 439 -19.85 19.37 25.80
C SER A 439 -19.22 19.80 24.47
N GLN A 440 -18.99 21.10 24.28
CA GLN A 440 -18.32 21.63 23.09
C GLN A 440 -16.87 21.15 23.01
N LEU A 441 -16.15 21.11 24.14
CA LEU A 441 -14.78 20.61 24.22
C LEU A 441 -14.69 19.15 23.77
N GLU A 442 -15.62 18.29 24.20
CA GLU A 442 -15.65 16.89 23.78
C GLU A 442 -15.93 16.74 22.27
N GLU A 443 -16.84 17.54 21.70
CA GLU A 443 -17.10 17.53 20.26
C GLU A 443 -15.89 18.01 19.44
N VAL A 444 -15.22 19.08 19.88
CA VAL A 444 -14.00 19.58 19.21
C VAL A 444 -12.86 18.56 19.33
N LYS A 445 -12.69 17.90 20.48
CA LYS A 445 -11.73 16.79 20.64
C LYS A 445 -12.03 15.62 19.72
N LYS A 446 -13.31 15.28 19.54
CA LYS A 446 -13.75 14.23 18.62
C LYS A 446 -13.43 14.59 17.17
N GLN A 447 -13.77 15.79 16.72
CA GLN A 447 -13.45 16.29 15.37
C GLN A 447 -11.93 16.30 15.11
N LEU A 448 -11.13 16.63 16.13
CA LEU A 448 -9.67 16.59 16.03
C LEU A 448 -9.15 15.16 15.79
N VAL A 449 -9.71 14.15 16.49
CA VAL A 449 -9.36 12.75 16.28
C VAL A 449 -9.80 12.27 14.89
N GLU A 450 -11.01 12.63 14.46
CA GLU A 450 -11.56 12.31 13.15
C GLU A 450 -10.71 12.86 12.00
N ASN A 451 -10.33 14.14 12.07
CA ASN A 451 -9.46 14.77 11.07
C ASN A 451 -8.07 14.14 11.02
N ARG A 452 -7.50 13.74 12.18
CA ARG A 452 -6.22 12.99 12.20
C ARG A 452 -6.34 11.66 11.48
N LEU A 453 -7.42 10.92 11.71
CA LEU A 453 -7.64 9.62 11.09
C LEU A 453 -7.90 9.74 9.58
N LEU A 454 -8.64 10.76 9.15
CA LEU A 454 -8.78 11.07 7.73
C LEU A 454 -7.44 11.40 7.07
N ALA A 455 -6.62 12.23 7.71
CA ALA A 455 -5.32 12.62 7.17
C ALA A 455 -4.37 11.41 7.07
N ILE A 456 -4.37 10.53 8.07
CA ILE A 456 -3.66 9.24 8.03
C ILE A 456 -4.14 8.40 6.85
N GLN A 457 -5.45 8.26 6.66
CA GLN A 457 -6.03 7.48 5.55
C GLN A 457 -5.64 8.07 4.19
N TYR A 458 -5.74 9.39 4.00
CA TYR A 458 -5.30 10.05 2.77
C TYR A 458 -3.84 9.77 2.49
N LEU A 459 -2.94 9.99 3.46
CA LEU A 459 -1.50 9.75 3.29
C LEU A 459 -1.18 8.28 3.00
N GLN A 460 -1.82 7.33 3.69
CA GLN A 460 -1.64 5.90 3.43
C GLN A 460 -2.07 5.52 2.02
N ARG A 461 -3.22 6.00 1.57
CA ARG A 461 -3.71 5.78 0.21
C ARG A 461 -2.81 6.45 -0.82
N GLY A 462 -2.42 7.70 -0.62
CA GLY A 462 -1.45 8.40 -1.47
C GLY A 462 -0.12 7.67 -1.57
N LEU A 463 0.42 7.18 -0.45
CA LEU A 463 1.66 6.42 -0.41
C LEU A 463 1.56 5.06 -1.12
N SER A 464 0.36 4.47 -1.20
CA SER A 464 0.11 3.26 -2.00
C SER A 464 0.17 3.52 -3.51
N LEU A 465 0.01 4.79 -3.93
CA LEU A 465 0.12 5.23 -5.32
C LEU A 465 1.55 5.63 -5.72
N VAL A 466 2.54 5.43 -4.84
CA VAL A 466 3.94 5.78 -5.11
C VAL A 466 4.55 4.83 -6.12
N GLU A 467 5.25 5.41 -7.08
CA GLU A 467 5.96 4.74 -8.15
C GLU A 467 7.46 5.09 -8.17
N LEU A 468 8.22 4.40 -9.03
CA LEU A 468 9.66 4.65 -9.24
C LEU A 468 9.98 6.07 -9.71
N ALA A 469 9.07 6.71 -10.44
CA ALA A 469 9.23 8.08 -10.94
C ALA A 469 8.63 9.15 -10.02
N SER A 470 7.95 8.74 -8.93
CA SER A 470 7.37 9.66 -7.97
C SER A 470 8.46 10.54 -7.36
N ASP A 471 8.10 11.78 -7.08
CA ASP A 471 8.97 12.74 -6.44
C ASP A 471 9.40 12.23 -5.05
N LEU A 472 10.66 11.79 -4.96
CA LEU A 472 11.20 11.17 -3.76
C LEU A 472 11.11 12.10 -2.55
N GLU A 473 11.20 13.41 -2.77
CA GLU A 473 11.07 14.40 -1.70
C GLU A 473 9.64 14.44 -1.17
N LEU A 474 8.64 14.57 -2.05
CA LEU A 474 7.22 14.50 -1.66
C LEU A 474 6.86 13.17 -0.99
N VAL A 475 7.40 12.06 -1.50
CA VAL A 475 7.20 10.73 -0.90
C VAL A 475 7.75 10.71 0.53
N ASN A 476 8.95 11.25 0.75
CA ASN A 476 9.56 11.28 2.08
C ASN A 476 8.84 12.26 3.02
N GLN A 477 8.42 13.43 2.53
CA GLN A 477 7.59 14.37 3.28
C GLN A 477 6.25 13.74 3.68
N SER A 478 5.61 13.00 2.77
CA SER A 478 4.34 12.31 3.05
C SER A 478 4.51 11.22 4.10
N ARG A 479 5.61 10.45 4.04
CA ARG A 479 5.94 9.47 5.09
C ARG A 479 6.25 10.15 6.42
N GLN A 480 6.95 11.28 6.41
CA GLN A 480 7.31 11.99 7.64
C GLN A 480 6.04 12.52 8.29
N TYR A 481 5.15 13.09 7.50
CA TYR A 481 3.89 13.61 7.97
C TYR A 481 2.98 12.48 8.48
N LEU A 482 2.94 11.35 7.79
CA LEU A 482 2.25 10.16 8.25
C LEU A 482 2.82 9.66 9.58
N ALA A 483 4.14 9.58 9.74
CA ALA A 483 4.79 9.17 10.98
C ALA A 483 4.42 10.11 12.14
N PHE A 484 4.42 11.42 11.89
CA PHE A 484 4.00 12.43 12.88
C PHE A 484 2.53 12.26 13.29
N LEU A 485 1.61 12.11 12.33
CA LEU A 485 0.19 11.94 12.64
C LEU A 485 -0.10 10.62 13.35
N LEU A 486 0.57 9.53 12.97
CA LEU A 486 0.51 8.25 13.66
C LEU A 486 1.01 8.39 15.11
N PHE A 487 2.11 9.11 15.33
CA PHE A 487 2.63 9.39 16.66
C PHE A 487 1.64 10.19 17.51
N LYS A 488 1.09 11.29 16.97
CA LYS A 488 0.09 12.12 17.64
C LYS A 488 -1.19 11.36 17.96
N SER A 489 -1.54 10.39 17.12
CA SER A 489 -2.69 9.51 17.29
C SER A 489 -2.37 8.26 18.13
N LYS A 490 -1.19 8.20 18.76
CA LYS A 490 -0.71 7.11 19.63
C LYS A 490 -0.56 5.76 18.94
N HIS A 491 -0.50 5.74 17.60
CA HIS A 491 -0.08 4.59 16.78
C HIS A 491 1.45 4.49 16.74
N TYR A 492 2.08 4.39 17.92
CA TYR A 492 3.53 4.52 18.06
C TYR A 492 4.31 3.51 17.23
N ARG A 493 3.80 2.28 17.09
CA ARG A 493 4.45 1.24 16.28
C ARG A 493 4.50 1.63 14.81
N ASP A 494 3.38 2.03 14.24
CA ASP A 494 3.31 2.40 12.82
C ASP A 494 4.12 3.68 12.56
N ALA A 495 4.08 4.62 13.51
CA ALA A 495 4.95 5.79 13.50
C ALA A 495 6.44 5.40 13.48
N THR A 496 6.86 4.46 14.34
CA THR A 496 8.23 3.95 14.35
C THR A 496 8.58 3.21 13.07
N VAL A 497 7.69 2.40 12.50
CA VAL A 497 7.97 1.69 11.24
C VAL A 497 8.20 2.68 10.10
N VAL A 498 7.31 3.67 9.96
CA VAL A 498 7.42 4.69 8.91
C VAL A 498 8.63 5.59 9.15
N GLY A 499 8.87 6.01 10.40
CA GLY A 499 10.01 6.86 10.79
C GLY A 499 11.36 6.16 10.64
N LEU A 500 11.48 4.90 11.07
CA LEU A 500 12.69 4.10 10.91
C LEU A 500 12.97 3.80 9.43
N PHE A 501 11.92 3.60 8.62
CA PHE A 501 12.06 3.47 7.18
C PHE A 501 12.64 4.76 6.58
N LEU A 502 12.16 5.94 6.99
CA LEU A 502 12.72 7.22 6.55
C LEU A 502 14.17 7.40 6.97
N ALA A 503 14.48 7.18 8.25
CA ALA A 503 15.81 7.33 8.81
C ALA A 503 16.84 6.41 8.11
N ARG A 504 16.43 5.21 7.68
CA ARG A 504 17.30 4.24 6.99
C ARG A 504 17.43 4.47 5.49
N ASN A 505 16.35 4.91 4.83
CA ASN A 505 16.30 4.99 3.36
C ASN A 505 16.48 6.41 2.82
N ALA A 506 16.48 7.44 3.67
CA ALA A 506 16.81 8.81 3.32
C ALA A 506 17.74 9.51 4.35
N PRO A 507 18.87 8.89 4.77
CA PRO A 507 19.68 9.26 5.95
C PRO A 507 20.42 10.62 5.88
N GLY A 508 20.10 11.50 4.94
CA GLY A 508 20.68 12.86 4.83
C GLY A 508 19.69 13.91 4.30
N SER A 509 18.40 13.57 4.19
CA SER A 509 17.34 14.52 3.88
C SER A 509 16.80 15.13 5.17
N GLU A 510 16.25 16.35 5.12
CA GLU A 510 15.58 16.97 6.27
C GLU A 510 14.52 16.00 6.84
N ALA A 511 13.68 15.42 5.98
CA ALA A 511 12.67 14.43 6.36
C ALA A 511 13.24 13.16 7.03
N GLY A 512 14.44 12.72 6.65
CA GLY A 512 15.12 11.59 7.29
C GLY A 512 15.76 11.94 8.63
N LEU A 513 16.18 13.20 8.82
CA LEU A 513 16.75 13.72 10.07
C LEU A 513 15.68 14.05 11.11
N SER A 514 14.51 14.54 10.69
CA SER A 514 13.40 14.92 11.56
C SER A 514 12.28 13.87 11.66
N GLY A 515 12.30 12.84 10.81
CA GLY A 515 11.31 11.74 10.81
C GLY A 515 11.72 10.49 11.59
N GLY A 516 12.98 10.40 12.03
CA GLY A 516 13.53 9.28 12.80
C GLY A 516 13.17 9.28 14.27
#